data_AF-A0A815VB93-F1
#
_entry.id   AF-A0A815VB93-F1
#
_cell.length_a   1.000
_cell.length_b   1.000
_cell.length_c   1.000
_cell.angle_alpha   90.00
_cell.angle_beta   90.00
_cell.angle_gamma   90.00
#
_symmetry.space_group_name_H-M   'P 1'
#
loop_
_entity.id
_entity.type
_entity.pdbx_description
1 polymer ?
#
loop_
_entity_poly.entity_id
_entity_poly.type
_entity_poly.pdbx_seq_one_letter_code
_entity_poly.pdbx_strand_id
1 'polypeptide(L)'
;MHNITNYRIAHCMTGAPRTLYKEELYVAYRRQALDQLPGDLFVILELMNKTDTIHGVTITDNQPKRYTAALKYLTPRKIEWIPINDRLGAVDDRSGYARWQRCLEHIEQAEKQDGMKYDFIVRTRPDLYIAKDLPTAD
;
A
#
# COMPACT_ATOMS: atom_id res chain seq x y z
N MET A 1 -3.19 4.87 -27.98
CA MET A 1 -3.49 5.73 -26.82
C MET A 1 -4.97 5.63 -26.45
N HIS A 2 -5.33 4.72 -25.54
CA HIS A 2 -6.69 4.63 -25.00
C HIS A 2 -6.88 5.74 -23.96
N ASN A 3 -7.94 6.54 -24.11
CA ASN A 3 -8.35 7.54 -23.12
C ASN A 3 -8.80 6.83 -21.83
N ILE A 4 -7.92 6.73 -20.83
CA ILE A 4 -8.23 6.23 -19.47
C ILE A 4 -9.13 7.24 -18.70
N THR A 5 -9.66 8.26 -19.37
CA THR A 5 -10.08 9.53 -18.77
C THR A 5 -11.37 9.52 -17.94
N ASN A 6 -11.93 8.36 -17.57
CA ASN A 6 -13.09 8.33 -16.67
C ASN A 6 -13.13 7.17 -15.67
N TYR A 7 -12.07 6.35 -15.56
CA TYR A 7 -12.09 5.28 -14.57
C TYR A 7 -11.70 5.79 -13.18
N ARG A 8 -12.53 5.47 -12.18
CA ARG A 8 -12.21 5.67 -10.77
C ARG A 8 -11.42 4.45 -10.29
N ILE A 9 -10.16 4.65 -9.99
CA ILE A 9 -9.25 3.59 -9.55
C ILE A 9 -9.01 3.70 -8.05
N ALA A 10 -9.09 2.58 -7.33
CA ALA A 10 -8.61 2.46 -5.96
C ALA A 10 -7.33 1.62 -5.93
N HIS A 11 -6.24 2.19 -5.41
CA HIS A 11 -5.04 1.45 -5.07
C HIS A 11 -5.14 0.95 -3.66
N CYS A 12 -4.85 -0.33 -3.47
CA CYS A 12 -4.74 -0.88 -2.16
C CYS A 12 -3.32 -1.40 -1.91
N MET A 13 -2.66 -0.80 -0.93
CA MET A 13 -1.32 -1.15 -0.49
C MET A 13 -1.41 -1.88 0.83
N THR A 14 -0.97 -3.14 0.88
CA THR A 14 -1.01 -3.93 2.11
C THR A 14 0.34 -4.57 2.43
N GLY A 15 0.66 -4.70 3.71
CA GLY A 15 1.82 -5.47 4.17
C GLY A 15 2.60 -4.79 5.30
N ALA A 16 3.80 -5.29 5.56
CA ALA A 16 4.71 -4.65 6.50
C ALA A 16 5.38 -3.42 5.83
N PRO A 17 5.53 -2.28 6.53
CA PRO A 17 6.07 -1.04 5.96
C PRO A 17 7.60 -1.03 5.81
N ARG A 18 8.23 -2.20 5.65
CA ARG A 18 9.68 -2.47 5.66
C ARG A 18 10.53 -1.67 4.67
N THR A 19 9.90 -0.96 3.75
CA THR A 19 10.53 -0.21 2.67
C THR A 19 10.05 1.23 2.60
N LEU A 20 8.94 1.58 3.28
CA LEU A 20 8.36 2.92 3.23
C LEU A 20 9.14 3.95 4.07
N TYR A 21 10.17 3.55 4.81
CA TYR A 21 11.04 4.51 5.51
C TYR A 21 12.16 5.07 4.61
N LYS A 22 12.39 4.49 3.43
CA LYS A 22 13.41 4.95 2.47
C LYS A 22 12.77 5.82 1.40
N GLU A 23 13.33 7.00 1.18
CA GLU A 23 12.81 7.98 0.21
C GLU A 23 12.74 7.43 -1.20
N GLU A 24 13.82 6.81 -1.65
CA GLU A 24 13.91 6.23 -2.99
C GLU A 24 12.81 5.20 -3.28
N LEU A 25 12.32 4.50 -2.26
CA LEU A 25 11.32 3.44 -2.43
C LEU A 25 9.90 3.99 -2.54
N TYR A 26 9.49 4.92 -1.67
CA TYR A 26 8.15 5.50 -1.79
C TYR A 26 8.04 6.48 -2.97
N VAL A 27 9.14 7.13 -3.37
CA VAL A 27 9.20 7.92 -4.60
C VAL A 27 9.05 7.03 -5.82
N ALA A 28 9.79 5.91 -5.89
CA ALA A 28 9.66 4.95 -6.98
C ALA A 28 8.25 4.37 -7.07
N TYR A 29 7.66 3.97 -5.93
CA TYR A 29 6.30 3.47 -5.86
C TYR A 29 5.29 4.46 -6.45
N ARG A 30 5.34 5.74 -6.04
CA ARG A 30 4.45 6.76 -6.58
C ARG A 30 4.59 6.86 -8.10
N ARG A 31 5.82 7.02 -8.58
CA ARG A 31 6.12 7.21 -10.01
C ARG A 31 5.61 6.05 -10.88
N GLN A 32 5.70 4.84 -10.37
CA GLN A 32 5.45 3.62 -11.16
C GLN A 32 4.06 3.02 -10.97
N ALA A 33 3.43 3.24 -9.81
CA ALA A 33 2.09 2.72 -9.52
C ALA A 33 1.02 3.82 -9.59
N LEU A 34 1.21 4.91 -8.85
CA LEU A 34 0.19 5.93 -8.67
C LEU A 34 0.14 6.92 -9.84
N ASP A 35 1.30 7.36 -10.34
CA ASP A 35 1.35 8.36 -11.42
C ASP A 35 0.98 7.73 -12.78
N GLN A 36 1.22 6.43 -12.97
CA GLN A 36 0.84 5.70 -14.19
C GLN A 36 -0.68 5.42 -14.26
N LEU A 37 -1.29 5.19 -13.10
CA LEU A 37 -2.70 4.88 -12.97
C LEU A 37 -3.29 5.73 -11.83
N PRO A 38 -3.57 7.02 -12.03
CA PRO A 38 -4.04 7.91 -10.96
C PRO A 38 -5.32 7.38 -10.30
N GLY A 39 -5.36 7.40 -8.97
CA GLY A 39 -6.48 6.89 -8.18
C GLY A 39 -6.31 7.11 -6.68
N ASP A 40 -7.33 6.75 -5.91
CA ASP A 40 -7.32 6.88 -4.45
C ASP A 40 -6.50 5.76 -3.82
N LEU A 41 -5.58 6.11 -2.91
CA LEU A 41 -4.72 5.14 -2.24
C LEU A 41 -5.25 4.78 -0.84
N PHE A 42 -5.40 3.49 -0.58
CA PHE A 42 -5.77 2.90 0.71
C PHE A 42 -4.60 2.06 1.23
N VAL A 43 -4.17 2.31 2.47
CA VAL A 43 -2.94 1.75 3.04
C VAL A 43 -3.24 0.95 4.30
N ILE A 44 -2.90 -0.34 4.29
CA ILE A 44 -3.07 -1.27 5.43
C ILE A 44 -1.69 -1.80 5.85
N LEU A 45 -1.16 -1.27 6.95
CA LEU A 45 0.21 -1.56 7.40
C LEU A 45 0.23 -2.41 8.66
N GLU A 46 0.93 -3.55 8.61
CA GLU A 46 1.18 -4.40 9.78
C GLU A 46 2.42 -3.93 10.52
N LEU A 47 2.26 -3.51 11.77
CA LEU A 47 3.39 -3.12 12.63
C LEU A 47 4.08 -4.38 13.15
N MET A 48 5.40 -4.47 13.00
CA MET A 48 6.18 -5.60 13.50
C MET A 48 7.01 -5.21 14.74
N ASN A 49 6.77 -5.89 15.86
CA ASN A 49 7.69 -5.84 17.01
C ASN A 49 8.99 -6.65 16.79
N LYS A 50 9.11 -7.35 15.66
CA LYS A 50 10.31 -8.12 15.35
C LYS A 50 11.35 -7.22 14.71
N THR A 51 12.55 -7.37 15.22
CA THR A 51 13.77 -6.90 14.60
C THR A 51 14.04 -7.75 13.35
N ASP A 52 13.80 -7.19 12.17
CA ASP A 52 14.13 -7.85 10.89
C ASP A 52 15.44 -7.29 10.36
N THR A 53 16.37 -8.17 9.96
CA THR A 53 17.60 -7.75 9.28
C THR A 53 17.39 -7.90 7.78
N ILE A 54 17.16 -6.79 7.09
CA ILE A 54 16.98 -6.76 5.64
C ILE A 54 18.15 -5.99 5.04
N HIS A 55 18.91 -6.62 4.13
CA HIS A 55 20.13 -6.05 3.54
C HIS A 55 21.14 -5.53 4.58
N GLY A 56 21.30 -6.25 5.70
CA GLY A 56 22.22 -5.86 6.79
C GLY A 56 21.71 -4.73 7.69
N VAL A 57 20.49 -4.22 7.48
CA VAL A 57 19.86 -3.21 8.33
C VAL A 57 18.87 -3.88 9.26
N THR A 58 19.12 -3.72 10.55
CA THR A 58 18.26 -4.19 11.65
C THR A 58 17.12 -3.20 11.88
N ILE A 59 15.88 -3.60 11.57
CA ILE A 59 14.70 -2.75 11.63
C ILE A 59 13.78 -3.26 12.74
N THR A 60 13.61 -2.46 13.79
CA THR A 60 12.50 -2.63 14.76
C THR A 60 11.33 -1.77 14.27
N ASP A 61 10.22 -2.41 13.87
CA ASP A 61 9.19 -1.80 13.03
C ASP A 61 7.85 -1.57 13.77
N ASN A 62 7.90 -0.79 14.83
CA ASN A 62 6.72 -0.50 15.66
C ASN A 62 6.39 1.00 15.81
N GLN A 63 6.97 1.86 14.96
CA GLN A 63 6.79 3.31 15.07
C GLN A 63 6.17 3.93 13.82
N PRO A 64 4.85 4.18 13.81
CA PRO A 64 4.16 4.90 12.73
C PRO A 64 4.84 6.21 12.31
N LYS A 65 5.48 6.92 13.25
CA LYS A 65 6.21 8.18 13.01
C LYS A 65 7.33 8.05 11.97
N ARG A 66 7.94 6.87 11.81
CA ARG A 66 9.00 6.66 10.80
C ARG A 66 8.47 6.75 9.37
N TYR A 67 7.17 6.51 9.18
CA TYR A 67 6.51 6.51 7.89
C TYR A 67 5.81 7.82 7.55
N THR A 68 5.87 8.82 8.44
CA THR A 68 5.16 10.10 8.23
C THR A 68 5.58 10.80 6.93
N ALA A 69 6.86 10.74 6.56
CA ALA A 69 7.34 11.30 5.29
C ALA A 69 6.69 10.61 4.08
N ALA A 70 6.74 9.28 4.04
CA ALA A 70 6.11 8.50 2.98
C ALA A 70 4.60 8.71 2.92
N LEU A 71 3.90 8.68 4.05
CA LEU A 71 2.45 8.86 4.09
C LEU A 71 2.05 10.28 3.67
N LYS A 72 2.83 11.30 4.02
CA LYS A 72 2.61 12.66 3.53
C LYS A 72 2.86 12.75 2.02
N TYR A 73 3.87 12.06 1.51
CA TYR A 73 4.21 12.06 0.08
C TYR A 73 3.23 11.27 -0.78
N LEU A 74 2.75 10.13 -0.29
CA LEU A 74 1.82 9.24 -1.00
C LEU A 74 0.35 9.67 -0.88
N THR A 75 0.04 10.57 0.06
CA THR A 75 -1.30 11.14 0.28
C THR A 75 -2.42 10.09 0.28
N PRO A 76 -2.33 9.03 1.11
CA PRO A 76 -3.35 8.00 1.14
C PRO A 76 -4.66 8.58 1.68
N ARG A 77 -5.76 8.17 1.04
CA ARG A 77 -7.12 8.49 1.44
C ARG A 77 -7.47 7.88 2.81
N LYS A 78 -6.94 6.68 3.08
CA LYS A 78 -7.10 5.98 4.37
C LYS A 78 -5.83 5.24 4.75
N ILE A 79 -5.52 5.26 6.03
CA ILE A 79 -4.42 4.51 6.63
C ILE A 79 -4.97 3.68 7.79
N GLU A 80 -4.66 2.39 7.81
CA GLU A 80 -4.91 1.51 8.94
C GLU A 80 -3.61 0.85 9.41
N TRP A 81 -3.41 0.84 10.72
CA TRP A 81 -2.30 0.15 11.38
C TRP A 81 -2.84 -1.11 12.04
N ILE A 82 -2.30 -2.27 11.66
CA ILE A 82 -2.64 -3.56 12.26
C ILE A 82 -1.57 -3.89 13.31
N PRO A 83 -1.92 -3.96 14.62
CA PRO A 83 -1.01 -4.40 15.66
C PRO A 83 -0.60 -5.87 15.48
N ILE A 84 0.63 -6.23 15.86
CA ILE A 84 1.15 -7.60 15.75
C ILE A 84 0.33 -8.65 16.56
N ASN A 85 -0.35 -8.23 17.62
CA ASN A 85 -1.17 -9.11 18.46
C ASN A 85 -2.55 -9.37 17.83
N ASP A 86 -2.97 -8.50 16.91
CA ASP A 86 -4.11 -8.69 16.01
C ASP A 86 -3.68 -9.41 14.73
N ARG A 87 -2.63 -10.25 14.82
CA ARG A 87 -2.37 -11.28 13.82
C ARG A 87 -3.63 -12.13 13.71
N LEU A 88 -4.47 -11.74 12.76
CA LEU A 88 -5.35 -12.61 12.00
C LEU A 88 -4.63 -13.95 11.89
N GLY A 89 -5.12 -14.93 12.66
CA GLY A 89 -4.37 -16.03 13.26
C GLY A 89 -3.13 -16.50 12.51
N ALA A 90 -2.05 -16.71 13.26
CA ALA A 90 -0.79 -17.28 12.80
C ALA A 90 -0.95 -18.68 12.18
N VAL A 91 -1.44 -18.78 10.94
CA VAL A 91 -1.42 -19.98 10.11
C VAL A 91 -1.40 -19.55 8.65
N ASP A 92 -0.23 -19.72 8.02
CA ASP A 92 -0.09 -20.15 6.63
C ASP A 92 -0.68 -19.24 5.52
N ASP A 93 0.15 -18.39 4.89
CA ASP A 93 -0.02 -17.67 3.61
C ASP A 93 -1.32 -16.85 3.35
N ARG A 94 -2.31 -16.92 4.24
CA ARG A 94 -3.62 -16.25 4.18
C ARG A 94 -3.61 -14.87 4.84
N SER A 95 -2.48 -14.46 5.42
CA SER A 95 -2.30 -13.11 5.98
C SER A 95 -2.45 -12.01 4.92
N GLY A 96 -2.08 -12.31 3.67
CA GLY A 96 -2.31 -11.41 2.53
C GLY A 96 -3.80 -11.19 2.30
N TYR A 97 -4.59 -12.26 2.28
CA TYR A 97 -6.03 -12.19 2.01
C TYR A 97 -6.78 -11.35 3.05
N ALA A 98 -6.47 -11.52 4.33
CA ALA A 98 -7.16 -10.77 5.38
C ALA A 98 -6.85 -9.26 5.33
N ARG A 99 -5.59 -8.87 5.05
CA ARG A 99 -5.27 -7.45 4.81
C ARG A 99 -5.97 -6.90 3.57
N TRP A 100 -6.05 -7.72 2.53
CA TRP A 100 -6.81 -7.42 1.32
C TRP A 100 -8.29 -7.15 1.61
N GLN A 101 -8.92 -7.99 2.42
CA GLN A 101 -10.31 -7.83 2.81
C GLN A 101 -10.54 -6.54 3.61
N ARG A 102 -9.68 -6.22 4.59
CA ARG A 102 -9.78 -4.95 5.33
C ARG A 102 -9.65 -3.74 4.41
N CYS A 103 -8.76 -3.81 3.44
CA CYS A 103 -8.62 -2.76 2.46
C CYS A 103 -9.88 -2.58 1.60
N LEU A 104 -10.49 -3.69 1.17
CA LEU A 104 -11.76 -3.68 0.47
C LEU A 104 -12.86 -3.05 1.32
N GLU A 105 -12.92 -3.34 2.61
CA GLU A 105 -13.88 -2.71 3.53
C GLU A 105 -13.72 -1.18 3.58
N HIS A 106 -12.48 -0.66 3.58
CA HIS A 106 -12.25 0.80 3.52
C HIS A 106 -12.64 1.40 2.17
N ILE A 107 -12.41 0.68 1.07
CA ILE A 107 -12.85 1.08 -0.27
C ILE A 107 -14.38 1.17 -0.28
N GLU A 108 -15.08 0.14 0.16
CA GLU A 108 -16.55 0.11 0.22
C GLU A 108 -17.12 1.21 1.13
N GLN A 109 -16.45 1.53 2.24
CA GLN A 109 -16.82 2.65 3.09
C GLN A 109 -16.68 3.99 2.37
N ALA A 110 -15.57 4.20 1.65
CA ALA A 110 -15.36 5.40 0.84
C ALA A 110 -16.39 5.53 -0.28
N GLU A 111 -16.72 4.43 -0.95
CA GLU A 111 -17.76 4.40 -1.98
C GLU A 111 -19.14 4.78 -1.43
N LYS A 112 -19.50 4.28 -0.25
CA LYS A 112 -20.75 4.64 0.44
C LYS A 112 -20.77 6.13 0.84
N GLN A 113 -19.64 6.67 1.29
CA GLN A 113 -19.52 8.08 1.68
C GLN A 113 -19.61 9.03 0.48
N ASP A 114 -19.00 8.67 -0.64
CA ASP A 114 -18.98 9.50 -1.85
C ASP A 114 -20.24 9.34 -2.72
N GLY A 115 -21.01 8.27 -2.52
CA GLY A 115 -22.10 7.88 -3.41
C GLY A 115 -21.64 7.41 -4.79
N MET A 116 -20.38 6.98 -4.92
CA MET A 116 -19.74 6.61 -6.18
C MET A 116 -18.98 5.29 -6.04
N LYS A 117 -18.81 4.53 -7.13
CA LYS A 117 -18.06 3.27 -7.17
C LYS A 117 -16.71 3.43 -7.85
N TYR A 118 -15.74 2.62 -7.44
CA TYR A 118 -14.50 2.44 -8.21
C TYR A 118 -14.73 1.39 -9.29
N ASP A 119 -14.19 1.65 -10.47
CA ASP A 119 -14.24 0.72 -11.60
C ASP A 119 -13.19 -0.39 -11.45
N PHE A 120 -12.04 -0.04 -10.86
CA PHE A 120 -10.92 -0.95 -10.67
C PHE A 120 -10.32 -0.83 -9.27
N ILE A 121 -9.94 -1.98 -8.71
CA ILE A 121 -9.16 -2.07 -7.47
C ILE A 121 -7.81 -2.70 -7.81
N VAL A 122 -6.75 -1.91 -7.71
CA VAL A 122 -5.38 -2.34 -8.02
C VAL A 122 -4.70 -2.84 -6.75
N ARG A 123 -4.11 -4.03 -6.88
CA ARG A 123 -3.38 -4.67 -5.80
C ARG A 123 -1.89 -4.31 -5.79
N THR A 124 -1.43 -3.64 -4.74
CA THR A 124 -0.03 -3.19 -4.65
C THR A 124 0.64 -3.60 -3.33
N ARG A 125 1.97 -3.70 -3.37
CA ARG A 125 2.79 -3.97 -2.19
C ARG A 125 3.76 -2.81 -1.92
N PRO A 126 4.04 -2.51 -0.65
CA PRO A 126 4.96 -1.42 -0.27
C PRO A 126 6.42 -1.69 -0.65
N ASP A 127 6.80 -2.94 -0.93
CA ASP A 127 8.17 -3.39 -1.14
C ASP A 127 8.52 -3.72 -2.61
N LEU A 128 7.65 -3.37 -3.56
CA LEU A 128 7.95 -3.50 -4.98
C LEU A 128 9.02 -2.48 -5.39
N TYR A 129 10.28 -2.86 -5.23
CA TYR A 129 11.39 -2.26 -5.97
C TYR A 129 11.26 -2.73 -7.43
N ILE A 130 10.79 -1.85 -8.31
CA ILE A 130 10.83 -2.12 -9.74
C ILE A 130 12.28 -1.89 -10.19
N ALA A 131 13.05 -2.97 -10.29
CA ALA A 131 14.48 -2.95 -10.62
C ALA A 131 14.80 -2.48 -12.04
N LYS A 132 13.78 -2.32 -12.90
CA LYS A 132 13.93 -1.91 -14.29
C LYS A 132 12.64 -1.26 -14.76
N ASP A 133 12.72 -0.13 -15.45
CA ASP A 133 11.54 0.56 -15.97
C ASP A 133 10.55 -0.42 -16.63
N LEU A 134 9.27 -0.31 -16.28
CA LEU A 134 8.23 -1.07 -16.94
C LEU A 134 8.32 -0.76 -18.45
N PRO A 135 8.24 -1.78 -19.33
CA PRO A 135 8.21 -1.52 -20.77
C PRO A 135 7.07 -0.53 -21.06
N THR A 136 7.38 0.50 -21.85
CA THR A 136 6.38 1.47 -22.30
C THR A 136 5.33 0.72 -23.11
N ALA A 137 4.05 0.97 -22.83
CA ALA A 137 2.98 0.48 -23.67
C ALA A 137 3.03 1.25 -25.00
N ASP A 138 3.54 0.59 -26.04
CA ASP A 138 3.45 1.06 -27.44
C ASP A 138 1.98 1.09 -27.92
#